data_AF-A0A2T2R2I7-F1
#
_entry.id   AF-A0A2T2R2I7-F1
#
_cell.length_a   1.000
_cell.length_b   1.000
_cell.length_c   1.000
_cell.angle_alpha   90.00
_cell.angle_beta   90.00
_cell.angle_gamma   90.00
#
_symmetry.space_group_name_H-M   'P 1'
#
loop_
_entity.id
_entity.type
_entity.pdbx_description
1 polymer ?
#
loop_
_entity_poly.entity_id
_entity_poly.type
_entity_poly.pdbx_seq_one_letter_code
_entity_poly.pdbx_strand_id
1 'polypeptide(L)'
;DTRRYQDFRQLRTAVNQYRSDKNAWPGNNSENVQVSRNCTGVDIYTDLVDGGYLNSMPTDPQESVVACNNVADIDFSDKDDYYYAWDYTEADDNRRACFGINTFESTSDAGSLEDLNQVNTYQGGGGNGDLWQGAHEFIYCFEN
;
A
#
# COMPACT_ATOMS: atom_id res chain seq x y z
N ASP A 1 2.41 11.53 -9.89
CA ASP A 1 1.06 11.23 -9.35
C ASP A 1 0.08 10.50 -10.26
N THR A 2 -0.09 10.87 -11.55
CA THR A 2 -1.01 10.12 -12.45
C THR A 2 -0.72 8.61 -12.50
N ARG A 3 0.56 8.21 -12.51
CA ARG A 3 0.94 6.80 -12.41
C ARG A 3 0.52 6.18 -11.08
N ARG A 4 0.81 6.85 -9.95
CA ARG A 4 0.40 6.41 -8.60
C ARG A 4 -1.12 6.19 -8.50
N TYR A 5 -1.91 7.04 -9.16
CA TYR A 5 -3.37 6.86 -9.30
C TYR A 5 -3.76 5.60 -10.08
N GLN A 6 -3.10 5.34 -11.22
CA GLN A 6 -3.37 4.14 -12.00
C GLN A 6 -2.94 2.87 -11.25
N ASP A 7 -1.78 2.93 -10.61
CA ASP A 7 -1.23 1.88 -9.75
C ASP A 7 -2.22 1.52 -8.64
N PHE A 8 -2.75 2.54 -7.95
CA PHE A 8 -3.79 2.37 -6.95
C PHE A 8 -5.06 1.71 -7.50
N ARG A 9 -5.56 2.19 -8.65
CA ARG A 9 -6.76 1.63 -9.27
C ARG A 9 -6.59 0.17 -9.67
N GLN A 10 -5.44 -0.18 -10.23
CA GLN A 10 -5.12 -1.56 -10.61
C GLN A 10 -5.08 -2.46 -9.38
N LEU A 11 -4.39 -2.04 -8.33
CA LEU A 11 -4.31 -2.79 -7.08
C LEU A 11 -5.70 -2.97 -6.45
N ARG A 12 -6.50 -1.89 -6.39
CA ARG A 12 -7.87 -1.96 -5.85
C ARG A 12 -8.73 -2.97 -6.60
N THR A 13 -8.67 -2.95 -7.93
CA THR A 13 -9.42 -3.90 -8.77
C THR A 13 -8.95 -5.34 -8.52
N ALA A 14 -7.63 -5.58 -8.44
CA ALA A 14 -7.07 -6.90 -8.22
C ALA A 14 -7.42 -7.47 -6.84
N VAL A 15 -7.30 -6.68 -5.77
CA VAL A 15 -7.65 -7.08 -4.41
C VAL A 15 -9.13 -7.44 -4.32
N ASN A 16 -10.02 -6.62 -4.91
CA ASN A 16 -11.46 -6.92 -4.92
C ASN A 16 -11.79 -8.20 -5.68
N GLN A 17 -11.10 -8.47 -6.80
CA GLN A 17 -11.28 -9.70 -7.56
C GLN A 17 -10.75 -10.92 -6.78
N TYR A 18 -9.56 -10.84 -6.19
CA TYR A 18 -9.02 -11.88 -5.32
C TYR A 18 -10.01 -12.20 -4.19
N ARG A 19 -10.51 -11.16 -3.53
CA ARG A 19 -11.47 -11.32 -2.44
C ARG A 19 -12.76 -11.98 -2.89
N SER A 20 -13.31 -11.58 -4.03
CA SER A 20 -14.50 -12.20 -4.61
C SER A 20 -14.31 -13.70 -4.85
N ASP A 21 -13.11 -14.12 -5.26
CA ASP A 21 -12.83 -15.51 -5.61
C ASP A 21 -12.45 -16.37 -4.39
N LYS A 22 -11.72 -15.78 -3.43
CA LYS A 22 -11.13 -16.51 -2.28
C LYS A 22 -11.90 -16.34 -0.98
N ASN A 23 -12.82 -15.38 -0.93
CA ASN A 23 -13.50 -14.96 0.29
C ASN A 23 -12.51 -14.62 1.43
N ALA A 24 -11.35 -14.07 1.06
CA ALA A 24 -10.25 -13.71 1.94
C ALA A 24 -9.47 -12.53 1.36
N TRP A 25 -8.73 -11.81 2.19
CA TRP A 25 -7.81 -10.77 1.74
C TRP A 25 -6.48 -11.38 1.27
N PRO A 26 -5.82 -10.80 0.24
CA PRO A 26 -4.51 -11.26 -0.23
C PRO A 26 -3.41 -10.85 0.75
N GLY A 27 -2.34 -11.64 0.80
CA GLY A 27 -1.23 -11.42 1.72
C GLY A 27 -1.59 -11.79 3.15
N ASN A 28 -2.40 -12.82 3.38
CA ASN A 28 -2.70 -13.28 4.73
C ASN A 28 -1.36 -13.67 5.40
N ASN A 29 -0.92 -12.95 6.44
CA ASN A 29 0.43 -12.91 7.07
C ASN A 29 1.45 -11.87 6.55
N SER A 30 1.09 -11.07 5.55
CA SER A 30 1.87 -9.89 5.11
C SER A 30 1.35 -8.65 5.81
N GLU A 31 1.87 -8.38 7.01
CA GLU A 31 1.66 -7.13 7.74
C GLU A 31 2.89 -6.26 7.58
N ASN A 32 2.68 -4.96 7.44
CA ASN A 32 3.75 -4.00 7.21
C ASN A 32 4.71 -4.48 6.12
N VAL A 33 4.22 -4.78 4.91
CA VAL A 33 5.10 -5.16 3.79
C VAL A 33 5.12 -4.11 2.69
N GLN A 34 6.27 -3.94 2.06
CA GLN A 34 6.40 -3.10 0.88
C GLN A 34 5.68 -3.74 -0.33
N VAL A 35 4.91 -2.93 -1.05
CA VAL A 35 4.28 -3.29 -2.32
C VAL A 35 5.21 -2.87 -3.45
N SER A 36 5.92 -3.86 -4.00
CA SER A 36 6.90 -3.64 -5.08
C SER A 36 7.02 -4.86 -5.97
N ARG A 37 7.36 -4.63 -7.24
CA ARG A 37 7.71 -5.68 -8.21
C ARG A 37 8.95 -6.47 -7.80
N ASN A 38 9.80 -5.88 -6.96
CA ASN A 38 11.01 -6.51 -6.45
C ASN A 38 10.69 -7.46 -5.27
N CYS A 39 9.51 -7.34 -4.66
CA CYS A 39 9.09 -8.13 -3.51
C CYS A 39 8.34 -9.39 -3.91
N THR A 40 9.00 -10.23 -4.70
CA THR A 40 8.37 -11.46 -5.24
C THR A 40 8.14 -12.54 -4.18
N GLY A 41 8.73 -12.40 -2.99
CA GLY A 41 8.68 -13.41 -1.92
C GLY A 41 7.64 -13.13 -0.82
N VAL A 42 6.87 -12.05 -0.91
CA VAL A 42 5.82 -11.74 0.09
C VAL A 42 4.48 -12.30 -0.35
N ASP A 43 3.60 -12.65 0.61
CA ASP A 43 2.35 -13.35 0.31
C ASP A 43 1.42 -12.51 -0.57
N ILE A 44 1.37 -11.19 -0.39
CA ILE A 44 0.57 -10.32 -1.26
C ILE A 44 1.01 -10.38 -2.73
N TYR A 45 2.32 -10.49 -2.99
CA TYR A 45 2.83 -10.67 -4.35
C TYR A 45 2.37 -12.00 -4.91
N THR A 46 2.57 -13.08 -4.14
CA THR A 46 2.16 -14.44 -4.54
C THR A 46 0.65 -14.49 -4.84
N ASP A 47 -0.16 -13.90 -3.96
CA ASP A 47 -1.61 -13.90 -4.10
C ASP A 47 -2.10 -13.11 -5.30
N LEU A 48 -1.53 -11.94 -5.58
CA LEU A 48 -2.00 -11.06 -6.64
C LEU A 48 -1.32 -11.29 -7.99
N VAL A 49 0.00 -11.43 -8.02
CA VAL A 49 0.76 -11.58 -9.27
C VAL A 49 0.80 -13.05 -9.70
N ASP A 50 1.29 -13.95 -8.84
CA ASP A 50 1.36 -15.37 -9.19
C ASP A 50 -0.04 -15.99 -9.29
N GLY A 51 -1.00 -15.45 -8.53
CA GLY A 51 -2.43 -15.76 -8.65
C GLY A 51 -3.10 -15.22 -9.92
N GLY A 52 -2.43 -14.36 -10.71
CA GLY A 52 -2.92 -13.87 -11.99
C GLY A 52 -3.94 -12.72 -11.92
N TYR A 53 -4.10 -12.08 -10.76
CA TYR A 53 -4.96 -10.90 -10.57
C TYR A 53 -4.27 -9.60 -11.00
N LEU A 54 -2.93 -9.59 -11.01
CA LEU A 54 -2.07 -8.53 -11.52
C LEU A 54 -1.00 -9.10 -12.45
N ASN A 55 -0.62 -8.35 -13.48
CA ASN A 55 0.52 -8.69 -14.33
C ASN A 55 1.87 -8.42 -13.65
N SER A 56 1.91 -7.43 -12.75
CA SER A 56 3.07 -7.05 -11.96
C SER A 56 2.60 -6.24 -10.76
N MET A 57 3.31 -6.33 -9.64
CA MET A 57 3.05 -5.44 -8.51
C MET A 57 3.35 -3.98 -8.91
N PRO A 58 2.51 -3.03 -8.47
CA PRO A 58 2.85 -1.62 -8.54
C PRO A 58 4.17 -1.33 -7.83
N THR A 59 4.89 -0.33 -8.29
CA THR A 59 6.24 0.05 -7.81
C THR A 59 6.39 1.51 -8.11
N ASP A 60 6.82 2.30 -7.14
CA ASP A 60 7.00 3.73 -7.40
C ASP A 60 8.19 3.93 -8.38
N PRO A 61 8.11 4.87 -9.34
CA PRO A 61 9.24 5.17 -10.21
C PRO A 61 10.52 5.57 -9.47
N GLN A 62 10.38 6.22 -8.31
CA GLN A 62 11.48 6.73 -7.48
C GLN A 62 11.77 5.81 -6.29
N GLU A 63 11.23 4.59 -6.30
CA GLU A 63 11.47 3.62 -5.25
C GLU A 63 12.95 3.25 -5.21
N SER A 64 13.65 3.72 -4.18
CA SER A 64 15.05 3.39 -3.92
C SER A 64 15.21 2.16 -3.01
N VAL A 65 14.14 1.81 -2.27
CA VAL A 65 14.16 0.74 -1.28
C VAL A 65 14.07 -0.62 -1.96
N VAL A 66 15.17 -1.36 -1.92
CA VAL A 66 15.31 -2.72 -2.49
C VAL A 66 14.98 -3.82 -1.47
N ALA A 67 14.84 -3.43 -0.19
CA ALA A 67 14.64 -4.37 0.89
C ALA A 67 13.14 -4.64 1.09
N CYS A 68 12.69 -5.81 0.65
CA CYS A 68 11.34 -6.32 0.87
C CYS A 68 11.11 -6.79 2.31
N ASN A 69 11.54 -5.95 3.24
CA ASN A 69 11.51 -6.18 4.67
C ASN A 69 10.22 -5.59 5.25
N ASN A 70 10.02 -5.84 6.54
CA ASN A 70 9.00 -5.15 7.30
C ASN A 70 9.22 -3.63 7.12
N VAL A 71 8.20 -2.91 6.65
CA VAL A 71 8.31 -1.47 6.41
C VAL A 71 8.61 -0.72 7.73
N ALA A 72 8.36 -1.33 8.89
CA ALA A 72 8.80 -0.83 10.21
C ALA A 72 10.32 -0.71 10.40
N ASP A 73 11.12 -1.38 9.57
CA ASP A 73 12.58 -1.35 9.65
C ASP A 73 13.22 -0.35 8.67
N ILE A 74 12.43 0.37 7.87
CA ILE A 74 12.95 1.36 6.91
C ILE A 74 13.14 2.70 7.64
N ASP A 75 14.33 3.30 7.54
CA ASP A 75 14.60 4.62 8.11
C ASP A 75 13.95 5.70 7.23
N PHE A 76 12.80 6.19 7.66
CA PHE A 76 11.98 7.19 6.94
C PHE A 76 12.48 8.64 7.09
N SER A 77 13.71 8.84 7.53
CA SER A 77 14.31 10.18 7.59
C SER A 77 14.63 10.75 6.21
N ASP A 78 14.79 9.91 5.19
CA ASP A 78 14.90 10.32 3.79
C ASP A 78 13.51 10.47 3.15
N LYS A 79 13.04 11.71 3.05
CA LYS A 79 11.76 12.10 2.44
C LYS A 79 11.74 11.99 0.91
N ASP A 80 12.87 11.62 0.32
CA ASP A 80 13.06 11.54 -1.12
C ASP A 80 12.73 10.16 -1.69
N ASP A 81 12.44 9.19 -0.81
CA ASP A 81 12.10 7.82 -1.18
C ASP A 81 10.58 7.61 -1.19
N TYR A 82 10.05 7.19 -2.33
CA TYR A 82 8.63 6.92 -2.52
C TYR A 82 8.40 5.42 -2.54
N TYR A 83 7.44 4.92 -1.76
CA TYR A 83 7.09 3.50 -1.76
C TYR A 83 5.61 3.29 -1.46
N TYR A 84 5.14 2.10 -1.82
CA TYR A 84 3.82 1.62 -1.49
C TYR A 84 3.90 0.58 -0.38
N ALA A 85 2.91 0.55 0.51
CA ALA A 85 2.84 -0.37 1.62
C ALA A 85 1.50 -1.11 1.64
N TRP A 86 1.54 -2.35 2.10
CA TRP A 86 0.38 -3.16 2.40
C TRP A 86 0.40 -3.55 3.86
N ASP A 87 -0.76 -3.42 4.50
CA ASP A 87 -0.93 -3.79 5.88
C ASP A 87 -2.38 -4.21 6.17
N TYR A 88 -2.59 -4.73 7.37
CA TYR A 88 -3.90 -5.03 7.90
C TYR A 88 -4.21 -4.15 9.10
N THR A 89 -5.36 -3.48 9.06
CA THR A 89 -5.86 -2.80 10.25
C THR A 89 -6.87 -3.70 10.95
N GLU A 90 -6.67 -3.89 12.25
CA GLU A 90 -7.67 -4.48 13.14
C GLU A 90 -8.44 -3.33 13.78
N ALA A 91 -9.62 -3.03 13.24
CA ALA A 91 -10.60 -2.17 13.89
C ALA A 91 -11.86 -2.99 14.15
N ASP A 92 -12.19 -3.18 15.43
CA ASP A 92 -13.46 -3.75 15.91
C ASP A 92 -13.83 -5.10 15.26
N ASP A 93 -13.08 -6.16 15.60
CA ASP A 93 -13.27 -7.56 15.15
C ASP A 93 -13.23 -7.80 13.63
N ASN A 94 -12.86 -6.77 12.85
CA ASN A 94 -12.87 -6.79 11.39
C ASN A 94 -11.49 -6.42 10.83
N ARG A 95 -10.72 -7.43 10.45
CA ARG A 95 -9.43 -7.26 9.78
C ARG A 95 -9.65 -6.69 8.38
N ARG A 96 -9.22 -5.45 8.15
CA ARG A 96 -9.29 -4.76 6.85
C ARG A 96 -7.92 -4.73 6.22
N ALA A 97 -7.85 -5.16 4.97
CA ALA A 97 -6.71 -4.93 4.12
C ALA A 97 -6.56 -3.43 3.84
N CYS A 98 -5.34 -2.92 3.86
CA CYS A 98 -5.04 -1.51 3.64
C CYS A 98 -3.83 -1.34 2.74
N PHE A 99 -3.88 -0.30 1.93
CA PHE A 99 -2.82 0.10 1.03
C PHE A 99 -2.45 1.55 1.32
N GLY A 100 -1.16 1.82 1.50
CA GLY A 100 -0.64 3.13 1.81
C GLY A 100 0.39 3.62 0.81
N ILE A 101 0.47 4.94 0.69
CA ILE A 101 1.55 5.66 0.00
C ILE A 101 2.15 6.62 1.02
N ASN A 102 3.48 6.61 1.14
CA ASN A 102 4.17 7.42 2.13
C ASN A 102 4.12 8.92 1.80
N THR A 103 4.28 9.31 0.52
CA THR A 103 4.18 10.71 0.10
C THR A 103 3.72 10.87 -1.36
N PHE A 104 3.03 11.98 -1.67
CA PHE A 104 2.69 12.41 -3.03
C PHE A 104 3.58 13.60 -3.46
N GLU A 105 3.95 13.65 -4.74
CA GLU A 105 4.75 14.78 -5.27
C GLU A 105 3.92 16.06 -5.45
N SER A 106 2.63 15.94 -5.76
CA SER A 106 1.72 17.07 -5.97
C SER A 106 0.34 16.83 -5.36
N THR A 107 -0.15 17.81 -4.62
CA THR A 107 -1.52 17.86 -4.09
C THR A 107 -2.57 18.11 -5.18
N SER A 108 -2.20 18.60 -6.38
CA SER A 108 -3.18 18.92 -7.43
C SER A 108 -3.67 17.71 -8.22
N ASP A 109 -2.82 16.70 -8.41
CA ASP A 109 -3.12 15.51 -9.20
C ASP A 109 -3.62 14.34 -8.33
N ALA A 110 -3.35 14.40 -7.02
CA ALA A 110 -3.81 13.44 -6.03
C ALA A 110 -5.30 13.61 -5.67
N GLY A 111 -5.96 14.70 -6.06
CA GLY A 111 -7.31 15.06 -5.60
C GLY A 111 -8.41 14.00 -5.79
N SER A 112 -8.26 13.06 -6.73
CA SER A 112 -9.20 11.94 -6.88
C SER A 112 -8.93 10.74 -5.95
N LEU A 113 -7.72 10.63 -5.41
CA LEU A 113 -7.38 9.71 -4.33
C LEU A 113 -7.69 10.33 -2.98
N GLU A 114 -7.46 11.63 -2.78
CA GLU A 114 -7.71 12.31 -1.49
C GLU A 114 -9.11 12.06 -0.93
N ASP A 115 -10.15 11.99 -1.78
CA ASP A 115 -11.53 11.63 -1.39
C ASP A 115 -11.67 10.21 -0.79
N LEU A 116 -10.72 9.32 -1.07
CA LEU A 116 -10.67 7.94 -0.60
C LEU A 116 -9.75 7.79 0.63
N ASN A 117 -9.07 8.86 1.04
CA ASN A 117 -8.12 8.82 2.13
C ASN A 117 -8.86 8.69 3.47
N GLN A 118 -8.45 7.75 4.31
CA GLN A 118 -9.06 7.55 5.63
C GLN A 118 -8.37 8.35 6.75
N VAL A 119 -7.32 9.12 6.41
CA VAL A 119 -6.58 9.95 7.36
C VAL A 119 -7.06 11.41 7.25
N ASN A 120 -7.65 11.96 8.32
CA ASN A 120 -8.17 13.34 8.36
C ASN A 120 -7.09 14.41 8.61
N THR A 121 -5.86 14.01 8.92
CA THR A 121 -4.76 14.91 9.25
C THR A 121 -3.53 14.48 8.49
N TYR A 122 -3.24 15.18 7.39
CA TYR A 122 -1.90 15.26 6.84
C TYR A 122 -0.94 15.75 7.94
N GLN A 123 -0.07 14.88 8.44
CA GLN A 123 1.12 15.27 9.18
C GLN A 123 2.34 14.73 8.44
N GLY A 124 2.96 15.58 7.62
CA GLY A 124 4.26 15.27 7.05
C GLY A 124 5.30 15.11 8.17
N GLY A 125 5.77 13.90 8.39
CA GLY A 125 6.90 13.64 9.28
C GLY A 125 6.93 12.26 9.95
N GLY A 126 7.46 11.26 9.23
CA GLY A 126 8.37 10.24 9.77
C GLY A 126 7.80 9.02 10.50
N GLY A 127 8.23 7.84 10.05
CA GLY A 127 8.60 6.73 10.94
C GLY A 127 7.58 5.60 11.15
N ASN A 128 7.63 4.58 10.27
CA ASN A 128 7.55 3.14 10.57
C ASN A 128 6.72 2.31 9.61
N GLY A 129 6.14 2.86 8.54
CA GLY A 129 5.44 2.05 7.53
C GLY A 129 4.29 1.16 8.05
N ASP A 130 4.00 1.31 9.33
CA ASP A 130 2.81 1.00 10.09
C ASP A 130 1.77 2.01 9.64
N LEU A 131 0.78 1.52 8.88
CA LEU A 131 -0.32 2.34 8.41
C LEU A 131 -1.10 2.97 9.60
N TRP A 132 -0.84 2.56 10.84
CA TRP A 132 -1.45 3.11 12.06
C TRP A 132 -0.65 4.23 12.76
N GLN A 133 0.67 4.36 12.56
CA GLN A 133 1.51 5.29 13.35
C GLN A 133 1.89 6.61 12.66
N GLY A 134 1.27 6.92 11.52
CA GLY A 134 1.19 8.32 11.05
C GLY A 134 2.30 8.79 10.11
N ALA A 135 2.98 7.88 9.41
CA ALA A 135 4.01 8.24 8.41
C ALA A 135 3.51 8.22 6.94
N HIS A 136 2.20 8.08 6.71
CA HIS A 136 1.63 7.99 5.37
C HIS A 136 0.75 9.19 5.05
N GLU A 137 1.02 9.85 3.93
CA GLU A 137 0.16 10.92 3.42
C GLU A 137 -1.18 10.37 2.89
N PHE A 138 -1.22 9.09 2.52
CA PHE A 138 -2.43 8.46 2.00
C PHE A 138 -2.58 7.01 2.42
N ILE A 139 -3.75 6.67 2.94
CA ILE A 139 -4.14 5.32 3.33
C ILE A 139 -5.55 5.04 2.84
N TYR A 140 -5.70 3.91 2.15
CA TYR A 140 -6.99 3.36 1.79
C TYR A 140 -7.15 1.96 2.38
N CYS A 141 -8.19 1.77 3.17
CA CYS A 141 -8.58 0.45 3.65
C CYS A 141 -9.81 -0.04 2.90
N PHE A 142 -9.76 -1.29 2.45
CA PHE A 142 -10.85 -1.91 1.73
C PHE A 142 -12.01 -2.19 2.70
N GLU A 143 -13.23 -1.90 2.26
CA GLU A 143 -14.44 -2.18 3.03
C GLU A 143 -14.70 -3.70 3.11
N ASN A 144 -15.35 -4.13 4.19
CA ASN A 144 -15.80 -5.51 4.36
C ASN A 144 -16.97 -5.88 3.44
#